data_AF-A0A932BXU6-F1
#
_entry.id   AF-A0A932BXU6-F1
#
_cell.length_a   1.000
_cell.length_b   1.000
_cell.length_c   1.000
_cell.angle_alpha   90.00
_cell.angle_beta   90.00
_cell.angle_gamma   90.00
#
_symmetry.space_group_name_H-M   'P 1'
#
loop_
_entity.id
_entity.type
_entity.pdbx_description
1 polymer ?
#
loop_
_entity_poly.entity_id
_entity_poly.type
_entity_poly.pdbx_seq_one_letter_code
_entity_poly.pdbx_strand_id
1 'polypeptide(L)'
;MNGVRRSLHVLARVGYLLVFAGLLLAIAFGSAGIVALWAHPPGTAARAELTWQGDTQLGAMLDRSQVDLVSIAEKTDRLAVLARGAIGALTADDQGPFSDALTEGSALASSIERDSGSLRERLTSLPGAGTFDVLRYDGGVLARRVGLLAALDATRGLGRSWATLTTGSLQASALIGLLVAHDTTVGRAAAQGRAANYEAALATLDMAIARLDDAVVIRDRLANTTDVSTLDQWIERNRRYDEVLTALYGALRDSGGVLTDAVRAARQDESNARAALPPDTRGLVVIIADIGRGGLNQAVIAIDQARARLTLAIQALSAP
;
A
#
# COMPACT_ATOMS: atom_id res chain seq x y z
N MET A 1 28.19 77.11 32.02
CA MET A 1 27.85 76.18 33.13
C MET A 1 26.38 75.70 33.16
N ASN A 2 25.47 76.16 32.28
CA ASN A 2 24.05 75.76 32.31
C ASN A 2 23.69 74.48 31.51
N GLY A 3 24.56 74.00 30.62
CA GLY A 3 24.31 72.78 29.82
C GLY A 3 24.46 71.48 30.61
N VAL A 4 25.47 71.38 31.47
CA VAL A 4 25.81 70.14 32.21
C VAL A 4 24.74 69.79 33.27
N ARG A 5 24.13 70.80 33.92
CA ARG A 5 23.02 70.59 34.87
C ARG A 5 21.74 70.08 34.19
N ARG A 6 21.44 70.51 32.96
CA ARG A 6 20.28 70.01 32.19
C ARG A 6 20.47 68.55 31.77
N SER A 7 21.67 68.18 31.33
CA SER A 7 21.99 66.79 30.93
C SER A 7 21.91 65.81 32.11
N LEU A 8 22.36 66.22 33.31
CA LEU A 8 22.26 65.41 34.53
C LEU A 8 20.81 65.20 34.99
N HIS A 9 19.93 66.20 34.88
CA HIS A 9 18.51 66.03 35.21
C HIS A 9 17.75 65.17 34.20
N VAL A 10 18.12 65.22 32.91
CA VAL A 10 17.52 64.34 31.88
C VAL A 10 17.99 62.89 32.08
N LEU A 11 19.28 62.66 32.35
CA LEU A 11 19.82 61.32 32.65
C LEU A 11 19.21 60.74 33.94
N ALA A 12 19.02 61.55 34.97
CA ALA A 12 18.36 61.12 36.21
C ALA A 12 16.87 60.78 35.99
N ARG A 13 16.15 61.54 35.15
CA ARG A 13 14.75 61.24 34.78
C ARG A 13 14.63 59.96 33.95
N VAL A 14 15.53 59.76 32.98
CA VAL A 14 15.56 58.53 32.17
C VAL A 14 15.91 57.32 33.03
N GLY A 15 16.89 57.45 33.93
CA GLY A 15 17.22 56.40 34.91
C GLY A 15 16.04 56.04 35.82
N TYR A 16 15.31 57.04 36.33
CA TYR A 16 14.14 56.82 37.17
C TYR A 16 12.99 56.17 36.39
N LEU A 17 12.75 56.59 35.14
CA LEU A 17 11.74 55.97 34.27
C LEU A 17 12.08 54.51 33.93
N LEU A 18 13.34 54.18 33.70
CA LEU A 18 13.77 52.80 33.42
C LEU A 18 13.64 51.91 34.65
N VAL A 19 14.03 52.40 35.84
CA VAL A 19 13.84 51.68 37.11
C VAL A 19 12.35 51.48 37.41
N PHE A 20 11.54 52.53 37.23
CA PHE A 20 10.09 52.45 37.45
C PHE A 20 9.39 51.53 36.45
N ALA A 21 9.78 51.56 35.17
CA ALA A 21 9.27 50.64 34.15
C ALA A 21 9.68 49.19 34.46
N GLY A 22 10.91 48.94 34.91
CA GLY A 22 11.37 47.63 35.36
C GLY A 22 10.58 47.11 36.58
N LEU A 23 10.27 47.99 37.53
CA LEU A 23 9.46 47.67 38.71
C LEU A 23 8.00 47.35 38.35
N LEU A 24 7.41 48.12 37.43
CA LEU A 24 6.07 47.85 36.89
C LEU A 24 6.03 46.53 36.13
N LEU A 25 7.07 46.21 35.35
CA LEU A 25 7.17 44.92 34.66
C LEU A 25 7.25 43.77 35.68
N ALA A 26 8.08 43.90 36.71
CA ALA A 26 8.22 42.90 37.76
C ALA A 26 6.90 42.69 38.54
N ILE A 27 6.16 43.77 38.83
CA ILE A 27 4.82 43.68 39.45
C ILE A 27 3.82 43.05 38.49
N ALA A 28 3.84 43.38 37.20
CA ALA A 28 2.95 42.79 36.19
C ALA A 28 3.22 41.28 36.02
N PHE A 29 4.47 40.86 35.90
CA PHE A 29 4.85 39.44 35.83
C PHE A 29 4.59 38.69 37.15
N GLY A 30 4.86 39.32 38.30
CA GLY A 30 4.56 38.74 39.60
C GLY A 30 3.06 38.59 39.87
N SER A 31 2.26 39.58 39.49
CA SER A 31 0.79 39.54 39.63
C SER A 31 0.14 38.57 38.65
N ALA A 32 0.61 38.49 37.40
CA ALA A 32 0.15 37.49 36.43
C ALA A 32 0.48 36.05 36.86
N GLY A 33 1.66 35.83 37.44
CA GLY A 33 2.05 34.53 38.00
C GLY A 33 1.20 34.13 39.22
N ILE A 34 0.85 35.08 40.10
CA ILE A 34 -0.02 34.83 41.26
C ILE A 34 -1.48 34.59 40.82
N VAL A 35 -1.98 35.33 39.83
CA VAL A 35 -3.33 35.11 39.28
C VAL A 35 -3.39 33.77 38.54
N ALA A 36 -2.34 33.36 37.83
CA ALA A 36 -2.27 32.02 37.22
C ALA A 36 -2.14 30.90 38.27
N LEU A 37 -1.49 31.15 39.41
CA LEU A 37 -1.44 30.20 40.53
C LEU A 37 -2.77 30.12 41.30
N TRP A 38 -3.62 31.15 41.24
CA TRP A 38 -4.92 31.19 41.93
C TRP A 38 -6.09 30.79 41.02
N ALA A 39 -5.98 31.10 39.73
CA ALA A 39 -6.90 30.63 38.71
C ALA A 39 -6.61 29.14 38.48
N HIS A 40 -7.39 28.30 39.14
CA HIS A 40 -7.45 26.88 38.88
C HIS A 40 -8.69 26.63 38.01
N PRO A 41 -8.63 26.85 36.68
CA PRO A 41 -9.79 26.61 35.83
C PRO A 41 -10.18 25.13 35.87
N PRO A 42 -11.49 24.82 35.84
CA PRO A 42 -11.95 23.43 35.64
C PRO A 42 -11.37 22.85 34.36
N GLY A 43 -11.13 21.53 34.35
CA GLY A 43 -10.48 20.83 33.22
C GLY A 43 -8.95 20.76 33.28
N THR A 44 -8.35 21.18 34.41
CA THR A 44 -6.91 21.06 34.67
C THR A 44 -6.64 20.16 35.87
N ALA A 45 -5.45 19.56 35.93
CA ALA A 45 -5.01 18.75 37.07
C ALA A 45 -5.11 19.49 38.43
N ALA A 46 -5.11 20.82 38.40
CA ALA A 46 -5.23 21.67 39.57
C ALA A 46 -6.65 21.69 40.19
N ARG A 47 -7.69 21.24 39.45
CA ARG A 47 -9.07 21.03 39.93
C ARG A 47 -9.65 19.68 39.48
N ALA A 48 -8.87 18.61 39.65
CA ALA A 48 -9.29 17.27 39.24
C ALA A 48 -10.63 16.84 39.88
N GLU A 49 -11.01 17.39 41.04
CA GLU A 49 -12.29 17.10 41.69
C GLU A 49 -13.51 17.61 40.92
N LEU A 50 -13.34 18.61 40.05
CA LEU A 50 -14.45 19.15 39.24
C LEU A 50 -14.77 18.29 38.01
N THR A 51 -13.80 17.50 37.54
CA THR A 51 -13.95 16.63 36.36
C THR A 51 -13.97 15.15 36.71
N TRP A 52 -13.62 14.78 37.95
CA TRP A 52 -13.42 13.40 38.42
C TRP A 52 -14.51 12.41 37.99
N GLN A 53 -15.79 12.76 38.16
CA GLN A 53 -16.90 11.87 37.79
C GLN A 53 -16.98 11.65 36.28
N GLY A 54 -16.84 12.73 35.50
CA GLY A 54 -16.83 12.67 34.03
C GLY A 54 -15.63 11.89 33.51
N ASP A 55 -14.46 12.13 34.09
CA ASP A 55 -13.20 11.49 33.70
C ASP A 55 -13.18 10.00 34.03
N THR A 56 -13.73 9.60 35.18
CA THR A 56 -13.81 8.19 35.57
C THR A 56 -14.70 7.40 34.60
N GLN A 57 -15.85 7.96 34.24
CA GLN A 57 -16.77 7.32 33.30
C GLN A 57 -16.20 7.29 31.87
N LEU A 58 -15.73 8.43 31.38
CA LEU A 58 -15.18 8.54 30.02
C LEU A 58 -13.89 7.73 29.89
N GLY A 59 -13.02 7.77 30.90
CA GLY A 59 -11.79 7.00 30.97
C GLY A 59 -12.02 5.50 30.77
N ALA A 60 -12.98 4.90 31.48
CA ALA A 60 -13.31 3.47 31.32
C ALA A 60 -13.79 3.12 29.89
N MET A 61 -14.52 4.03 29.23
CA MET A 61 -14.96 3.84 27.84
C MET A 61 -13.78 3.98 26.85
N LEU A 62 -12.84 4.88 27.12
CA LEU A 62 -11.62 5.05 26.33
C LEU A 62 -10.64 3.89 26.54
N ASP A 63 -10.54 3.30 27.73
CA ASP A 63 -9.76 2.10 27.99
C ASP A 63 -10.23 0.92 27.15
N ARG A 64 -11.55 0.69 27.11
CA ARG A 64 -12.14 -0.35 26.25
C ARG A 64 -11.91 -0.06 24.77
N SER A 65 -12.03 1.21 24.37
CA SER A 65 -11.76 1.64 22.99
C SER A 65 -10.30 1.43 22.59
N GLN A 66 -9.35 1.58 23.53
CA GLN A 66 -7.94 1.29 23.29
C GLN A 66 -7.70 -0.21 23.11
N VAL A 67 -8.36 -1.07 23.89
CA VAL A 67 -8.30 -2.52 23.69
C VAL A 67 -8.82 -2.91 22.29
N ASP A 68 -9.96 -2.34 21.87
CA ASP A 68 -10.49 -2.56 20.53
C ASP A 68 -9.51 -2.09 19.43
N LEU A 69 -8.87 -0.93 19.62
CA LEU A 69 -7.86 -0.40 18.70
C LEU A 69 -6.63 -1.32 18.59
N VAL A 70 -6.17 -1.88 19.72
CA VAL A 70 -5.07 -2.87 19.74
C VAL A 70 -5.45 -4.12 18.95
N SER A 71 -6.67 -4.63 19.12
CA SER A 71 -7.14 -5.78 18.33
C SER A 71 -7.19 -5.47 16.83
N ILE A 72 -7.59 -4.26 16.44
CA ILE A 72 -7.54 -3.80 15.04
C ILE A 72 -6.09 -3.74 14.53
N ALA A 73 -5.14 -3.32 15.37
CA ALA A 73 -3.72 -3.29 15.01
C ALA A 73 -3.16 -4.70 14.78
N GLU A 74 -3.46 -5.66 15.65
CA GLU A 74 -3.05 -7.06 15.48
C GLU A 74 -3.58 -7.66 14.16
N LYS A 75 -4.84 -7.37 13.82
CA LYS A 75 -5.42 -7.76 12.52
C LYS A 75 -4.70 -7.10 11.34
N THR A 76 -4.30 -5.83 11.50
CA THR A 76 -3.55 -5.09 10.48
C THR A 76 -2.13 -5.64 10.30
N ASP A 77 -1.47 -6.05 11.39
CA ASP A 77 -0.18 -6.74 11.36
C ASP A 77 -0.30 -8.07 10.60
N ARG A 78 -1.33 -8.86 10.91
CA ARG A 78 -1.62 -10.12 10.21
C ARG A 78 -1.89 -9.89 8.72
N LEU A 79 -2.68 -8.87 8.38
CA LEU A 79 -2.95 -8.50 6.98
C LEU A 79 -1.66 -8.18 6.22
N ALA A 80 -0.73 -7.44 6.85
CA ALA A 80 0.57 -7.13 6.25
C ALA A 80 1.43 -8.38 6.01
N VAL A 81 1.39 -9.36 6.92
CA VAL A 81 2.07 -10.66 6.74
C VAL A 81 1.48 -11.43 5.57
N LEU A 82 0.15 -11.53 5.49
CA LEU A 82 -0.53 -12.21 4.38
C LEU A 82 -0.26 -11.51 3.05
N ALA A 83 -0.19 -10.19 3.02
CA ALA A 83 0.10 -9.42 1.82
C ALA A 83 1.49 -9.77 1.24
N ARG A 84 2.52 -9.84 2.10
CA ARG A 84 3.86 -10.31 1.69
C ARG A 84 3.86 -11.80 1.33
N GLY A 85 3.14 -12.62 2.09
CA GLY A 85 3.01 -14.05 1.86
C GLY A 85 2.40 -14.37 0.49
N ALA A 86 1.35 -13.66 0.09
CA ALA A 86 0.70 -13.82 -1.20
C ALA A 86 1.66 -13.51 -2.37
N ILE A 87 2.46 -12.44 -2.29
CA ILE A 87 3.49 -12.14 -3.31
C ILE A 87 4.58 -13.21 -3.34
N GLY A 88 5.00 -13.69 -2.17
CA GLY A 88 5.98 -14.78 -2.06
C GLY A 88 5.48 -16.06 -2.71
N ALA A 89 4.25 -16.48 -2.39
CA ALA A 89 3.61 -17.67 -2.95
C ALA A 89 3.40 -17.55 -4.47
N LEU A 90 2.97 -16.38 -4.96
CA LEU A 90 2.86 -16.10 -6.39
C LEU A 90 4.19 -16.28 -7.13
N THR A 91 5.29 -15.80 -6.54
CA THR A 91 6.64 -15.90 -7.14
C THR A 91 7.16 -17.34 -7.11
N ALA A 92 6.76 -18.12 -6.12
CA ALA A 92 7.12 -19.53 -5.97
C ALA A 92 6.20 -20.50 -6.75
N ASP A 93 5.19 -19.98 -7.47
CA ASP A 93 4.13 -20.75 -8.12
C ASP A 93 3.38 -21.71 -7.16
N ASP A 94 3.21 -21.30 -5.90
CA ASP A 94 2.55 -22.09 -4.87
C ASP A 94 1.07 -21.69 -4.71
N GLN A 95 0.21 -22.34 -5.48
CA GLN A 95 -1.20 -21.96 -5.64
C GLN A 95 -2.04 -22.14 -4.36
N GLY A 96 -1.67 -23.07 -3.48
CA GLY A 96 -2.40 -23.35 -2.23
C GLY A 96 -2.27 -22.18 -1.24
N PRO A 97 -1.08 -21.91 -0.71
CA PRO A 97 -0.81 -20.77 0.17
C PRO A 97 -1.18 -19.42 -0.47
N PHE A 98 -1.08 -19.30 -1.79
CA PHE A 98 -1.54 -18.11 -2.49
C PHE A 98 -3.06 -17.89 -2.33
N SER A 99 -3.88 -18.89 -2.63
CA SER A 99 -5.34 -18.81 -2.51
C SER A 99 -5.78 -18.62 -1.05
N ASP A 100 -5.14 -19.32 -0.11
CA ASP A 100 -5.41 -19.21 1.32
C ASP A 100 -5.13 -17.78 1.82
N ALA A 101 -3.97 -17.21 1.46
CA ALA A 101 -3.60 -15.86 1.86
C ALA A 101 -4.58 -14.80 1.31
N LEU A 102 -5.00 -14.94 0.04
CA LEU A 102 -5.98 -14.04 -0.57
C LEU A 102 -7.35 -14.11 0.13
N THR A 103 -7.79 -15.32 0.49
CA THR A 103 -9.07 -15.55 1.18
C THR A 103 -9.03 -15.02 2.61
N GLU A 104 -8.02 -15.41 3.39
CA GLU A 104 -7.85 -14.98 4.79
C GLU A 104 -7.71 -13.45 4.87
N GLY A 105 -6.89 -12.85 4.02
CA GLY A 105 -6.69 -11.41 4.07
C GLY A 105 -7.92 -10.61 3.62
N SER A 106 -8.76 -11.15 2.74
CA SER A 106 -10.04 -10.50 2.36
C SER A 106 -11.01 -10.46 3.54
N ALA A 107 -11.07 -11.56 4.30
CA ALA A 107 -11.85 -11.63 5.53
C ALA A 107 -11.29 -10.66 6.60
N LEU A 108 -9.97 -10.58 6.77
CA LEU A 108 -9.34 -9.66 7.71
C LEU A 108 -9.54 -8.20 7.32
N ALA A 109 -9.35 -7.83 6.06
CA ALA A 109 -9.56 -6.46 5.59
C ALA A 109 -11.01 -6.01 5.84
N SER A 110 -11.98 -6.87 5.55
CA SER A 110 -13.41 -6.61 5.83
C SER A 110 -13.71 -6.53 7.33
N SER A 111 -13.01 -7.32 8.15
CA SER A 111 -13.11 -7.27 9.62
C SER A 111 -12.57 -5.95 10.17
N ILE A 112 -11.39 -5.52 9.71
CA ILE A 112 -10.75 -4.26 10.08
C ILE A 112 -11.66 -3.08 9.73
N GLU A 113 -12.22 -3.02 8.51
CA GLU A 113 -13.09 -1.92 8.11
C GLU A 113 -14.36 -1.82 8.97
N ARG A 114 -15.02 -2.96 9.24
CA ARG A 114 -16.21 -3.00 10.10
C ARG A 114 -15.90 -2.61 11.54
N ASP A 115 -14.82 -3.12 12.10
CA ASP A 115 -14.43 -2.86 13.50
C ASP A 115 -13.98 -1.41 13.68
N SER A 116 -13.17 -0.89 12.74
CA SER A 116 -12.76 0.51 12.71
C SER A 116 -13.95 1.46 12.53
N GLY A 117 -14.93 1.11 11.69
CA GLY A 117 -16.17 1.85 11.53
C GLY A 117 -16.97 1.90 12.83
N SER A 118 -17.21 0.73 13.42
CA SER A 118 -17.95 0.58 14.68
C SER A 118 -17.27 1.32 15.83
N LEU A 119 -15.94 1.23 15.95
CA LEU A 119 -15.18 1.94 17.00
C LEU A 119 -15.23 3.46 16.79
N ARG A 120 -15.14 3.93 15.54
CA ARG A 120 -15.28 5.36 15.23
C ARG A 120 -16.65 5.89 15.63
N GLU A 121 -17.72 5.17 15.29
CA GLU A 121 -19.09 5.53 15.69
C GLU A 121 -19.26 5.58 17.22
N ARG A 122 -18.72 4.58 17.93
CA ARG A 122 -18.70 4.60 19.40
C ARG A 122 -17.98 5.84 19.92
N LEU A 123 -16.76 6.10 19.45
CA LEU A 123 -15.94 7.24 19.90
C LEU A 123 -16.59 8.59 19.57
N THR A 124 -17.27 8.75 18.44
CA THR A 124 -17.96 10.00 18.10
C THR A 124 -19.24 10.20 18.92
N SER A 125 -19.89 9.12 19.36
CA SER A 125 -21.07 9.17 20.24
C SER A 125 -20.75 9.49 21.71
N LEU A 126 -19.49 9.36 22.13
CA LEU A 126 -19.08 9.69 23.50
C LEU A 126 -19.28 11.19 23.80
N PRO A 127 -19.65 11.55 25.04
CA PRO A 127 -19.67 12.94 25.48
C PRO A 127 -18.24 13.53 25.48
N GLY A 128 -18.09 14.85 25.55
CA GLY A 128 -16.78 15.50 25.44
C GLY A 128 -16.49 16.14 24.08
N ALA A 129 -17.50 16.45 23.28
CA ALA A 129 -17.37 17.13 21.98
C ALA A 129 -18.01 18.53 21.95
N GLY A 130 -18.72 18.93 23.02
CA GLY A 130 -19.37 20.22 23.13
C GLY A 130 -18.41 21.34 23.54
N THR A 131 -18.74 22.58 23.18
CA THR A 131 -17.93 23.77 23.47
C THR A 131 -17.64 23.98 24.96
N PHE A 132 -18.49 23.46 25.85
CA PHE A 132 -18.35 23.60 27.30
C PHE A 132 -17.83 22.34 28.00
N ASP A 133 -17.46 21.30 27.25
CA ASP A 133 -17.04 20.02 27.83
C ASP A 133 -15.67 20.11 28.52
N VAL A 134 -14.86 21.12 28.21
CA VAL A 134 -13.63 21.46 28.95
C VAL A 134 -13.90 21.79 30.42
N LEU A 135 -15.15 22.11 30.79
CA LEU A 135 -15.54 22.36 32.18
C LEU A 135 -15.95 21.06 32.92
N ARG A 136 -16.16 19.96 32.18
CA ARG A 136 -16.68 18.68 32.69
C ARG A 136 -15.68 17.53 32.61
N TYR A 137 -14.69 17.65 31.71
CA TYR A 137 -13.69 16.62 31.45
C TYR A 137 -12.29 17.22 31.46
N ASP A 138 -11.32 16.44 31.91
CA ASP A 138 -9.90 16.78 31.84
C ASP A 138 -9.40 16.80 30.39
N GLY A 139 -8.49 17.74 30.09
CA GLY A 139 -7.91 17.90 28.76
C GLY A 139 -7.19 16.65 28.24
N GLY A 140 -6.58 15.85 29.12
CA GLY A 140 -5.92 14.60 28.77
C GLY A 140 -6.90 13.52 28.29
N VAL A 141 -8.06 13.40 28.93
CA VAL A 141 -9.12 12.47 28.52
C VAL A 141 -9.67 12.84 27.14
N LEU A 142 -9.89 14.13 26.89
CA LEU A 142 -10.32 14.62 25.58
C LEU A 142 -9.24 14.42 24.50
N ALA A 143 -7.97 14.68 24.82
CA ALA A 143 -6.85 14.45 23.92
C ALA A 143 -6.70 12.96 23.55
N ARG A 144 -6.88 12.06 24.51
CA ARG A 144 -6.84 10.60 24.29
C ARG A 144 -7.94 10.16 23.32
N ARG A 145 -9.16 10.69 23.45
CA ARG A 145 -10.25 10.43 22.50
C ARG A 145 -9.90 10.88 21.08
N VAL A 146 -9.33 12.08 20.93
CA VAL A 146 -8.86 12.60 19.62
C VAL A 146 -7.76 11.70 19.05
N GLY A 147 -6.81 11.26 19.87
CA GLY A 147 -5.74 10.34 19.46
C GLY A 147 -6.27 8.99 18.97
N LEU A 148 -7.28 8.42 19.64
CA LEU A 148 -7.94 7.18 19.19
C LEU A 148 -8.64 7.35 17.84
N LEU A 149 -9.35 8.47 17.63
CA LEU A 149 -9.98 8.78 16.34
C LEU A 149 -8.94 8.97 15.22
N ALA A 150 -7.85 9.67 15.51
CA ALA A 150 -6.75 9.85 14.57
C ALA A 150 -6.04 8.52 14.24
N ALA A 151 -5.88 7.62 15.21
CA ALA A 151 -5.33 6.29 14.98
C ALA A 151 -6.18 5.46 14.01
N LEU A 152 -7.51 5.51 14.16
CA LEU A 152 -8.44 4.83 13.26
C LEU A 152 -8.37 5.34 11.81
N ASP A 153 -7.87 6.54 11.57
CA ASP A 153 -7.72 7.08 10.22
C ASP A 153 -6.63 6.35 9.44
N ALA A 154 -5.65 5.74 10.12
CA ALA A 154 -4.64 4.90 9.49
C ALA A 154 -5.22 3.63 8.84
N THR A 155 -6.39 3.17 9.29
CA THR A 155 -7.05 1.97 8.76
C THR A 155 -7.88 2.24 7.50
N ARG A 156 -8.09 3.51 7.14
CA ARG A 156 -8.89 3.86 5.96
C ARG A 156 -8.22 3.38 4.68
N GLY A 157 -9.01 2.75 3.81
CA GLY A 157 -8.54 2.30 2.50
C GLY A 157 -7.76 0.99 2.53
N LEU A 158 -7.59 0.33 3.69
CA LEU A 158 -6.96 -0.99 3.77
C LEU A 158 -7.68 -2.03 2.92
N GLY A 159 -9.02 -2.07 2.92
CA GLY A 159 -9.77 -2.99 2.06
C GLY A 159 -9.59 -2.69 0.58
N ARG A 160 -9.47 -1.42 0.19
CA ARG A 160 -9.14 -1.04 -1.19
C ARG A 160 -7.73 -1.51 -1.57
N SER A 161 -6.74 -1.24 -0.73
CA SER A 161 -5.36 -1.70 -0.97
C SER A 161 -5.30 -3.22 -1.10
N TRP A 162 -6.00 -3.94 -0.23
CA TRP A 162 -6.10 -5.39 -0.29
C TRP A 162 -6.80 -5.90 -1.56
N ALA A 163 -7.90 -5.26 -1.97
CA ALA A 163 -8.60 -5.60 -3.21
C ALA A 163 -7.73 -5.37 -4.46
N THR A 164 -6.95 -4.29 -4.47
CA THR A 164 -5.96 -4.01 -5.52
C THR A 164 -4.89 -5.10 -5.55
N LEU A 165 -4.34 -5.48 -4.41
CA LEU A 165 -3.37 -6.57 -4.31
C LEU A 165 -3.96 -7.88 -4.86
N THR A 166 -5.16 -8.25 -4.39
CA THR A 166 -5.84 -9.49 -4.79
C THR A 166 -6.08 -9.53 -6.30
N THR A 167 -6.65 -8.46 -6.86
CA THR A 167 -6.96 -8.38 -8.29
C THR A 167 -5.69 -8.46 -9.13
N GLY A 168 -4.66 -7.69 -8.77
CA GLY A 168 -3.39 -7.69 -9.49
C GLY A 168 -2.68 -9.04 -9.40
N SER A 169 -2.68 -9.68 -8.22
CA SER A 169 -2.04 -10.98 -8.02
C SER A 169 -2.74 -12.10 -8.80
N LEU A 170 -4.08 -12.08 -8.89
CA LEU A 170 -4.83 -13.03 -9.70
C LEU A 170 -4.55 -12.83 -11.20
N GLN A 171 -4.48 -11.59 -11.67
CA GLN A 171 -4.10 -11.28 -13.05
C GLN A 171 -2.67 -11.75 -13.36
N ALA A 172 -1.73 -11.53 -12.44
CA ALA A 172 -0.36 -12.00 -12.58
C ALA A 172 -0.27 -13.53 -12.63
N SER A 173 -0.97 -14.25 -11.74
CA SER A 173 -1.02 -15.71 -11.74
C SER A 173 -1.60 -16.26 -13.04
N ALA A 174 -2.72 -15.71 -13.51
CA ALA A 174 -3.34 -16.10 -14.77
C ALA A 174 -2.41 -15.86 -15.97
N LEU A 175 -1.71 -14.72 -16.00
CA LEU A 175 -0.72 -14.43 -17.04
C LEU A 175 0.42 -15.46 -17.03
N ILE A 176 1.02 -15.74 -15.86
CA ILE A 176 2.08 -16.74 -15.72
C ILE A 176 1.61 -18.11 -16.28
N GLY A 177 0.41 -18.53 -15.90
CA GLY A 177 -0.20 -19.77 -16.40
C GLY A 177 -0.34 -19.80 -17.92
N LEU A 178 -0.77 -18.69 -18.55
CA LEU A 178 -0.87 -18.58 -20.01
C LEU A 178 0.48 -18.68 -20.69
N LEU A 179 1.51 -17.99 -20.17
CA LEU A 179 2.85 -17.98 -20.75
C LEU A 179 3.53 -19.36 -20.65
N VAL A 180 3.39 -20.05 -19.51
CA VAL A 180 3.88 -21.43 -19.33
C VAL A 180 3.14 -22.42 -20.25
N ALA A 181 1.82 -22.27 -20.37
CA ALA A 181 1.01 -23.11 -21.24
C ALA A 181 1.31 -22.86 -22.73
N HIS A 182 1.62 -21.62 -23.13
CA HIS A 182 2.11 -21.27 -24.46
C HIS A 182 3.41 -22.02 -24.76
N ASP A 183 4.44 -21.86 -23.92
CA ASP A 183 5.76 -22.48 -24.14
C ASP A 183 5.67 -24.02 -24.25
N THR A 184 4.90 -24.64 -23.35
CA THR A 184 4.62 -26.08 -23.39
C THR A 184 3.91 -26.49 -24.70
N THR A 185 2.98 -25.67 -25.18
CA THR A 185 2.22 -25.95 -26.41
C THR A 185 3.09 -25.81 -27.65
N VAL A 186 3.94 -24.79 -27.72
CA VAL A 186 4.92 -24.61 -28.81
C VAL A 186 5.92 -25.77 -28.82
N GLY A 187 6.41 -26.20 -27.66
CA GLY A 187 7.29 -27.37 -27.55
C GLY A 187 6.66 -28.65 -28.09
N ARG A 188 5.36 -28.86 -27.84
CA ARG A 188 4.58 -29.98 -28.40
C ARG A 188 4.39 -29.86 -29.91
N ALA A 189 4.06 -28.68 -30.42
CA ALA A 189 3.99 -28.43 -31.86
C ALA A 189 5.34 -28.73 -32.55
N ALA A 190 6.44 -28.33 -31.92
CA ALA A 190 7.78 -28.61 -32.42
C ALA A 190 8.10 -30.12 -32.45
N ALA A 191 7.64 -30.88 -31.45
CA ALA A 191 7.75 -32.34 -31.46
C ALA A 191 6.94 -32.99 -32.59
N GLN A 192 5.71 -32.54 -32.83
CA GLN A 192 4.87 -33.01 -33.94
C GLN A 192 5.49 -32.67 -35.30
N GLY A 193 5.99 -31.44 -35.49
CA GLY A 193 6.66 -31.01 -36.70
C GLY A 193 7.93 -31.83 -37.01
N ARG A 194 8.73 -32.16 -35.98
CA ARG A 194 9.87 -33.08 -36.12
C ARG A 194 9.46 -34.50 -36.51
N ALA A 195 8.28 -34.94 -36.09
CA ALA A 195 7.68 -36.22 -36.50
C ALA A 195 6.99 -36.18 -37.87
N ALA A 196 7.15 -35.09 -38.64
CA ALA A 196 6.48 -34.83 -39.91
C ALA A 196 4.94 -34.81 -39.84
N ASN A 197 4.37 -34.66 -38.63
CA ASN A 197 2.93 -34.51 -38.44
C ASN A 197 2.56 -33.02 -38.50
N TYR A 198 2.71 -32.42 -39.69
CA TYR A 198 2.60 -30.97 -39.88
C TYR A 198 1.18 -30.43 -39.65
N GLU A 199 0.15 -31.21 -39.99
CA GLU A 199 -1.24 -30.80 -39.76
C GLU A 199 -1.54 -30.68 -38.25
N ALA A 200 -1.14 -31.68 -37.46
CA ALA A 200 -1.28 -31.60 -36.00
C ALA A 200 -0.40 -30.51 -35.38
N ALA A 201 0.80 -30.28 -35.93
CA ALA A 201 1.69 -29.22 -35.50
C ALA A 201 1.06 -27.84 -35.70
N LEU A 202 0.50 -27.58 -36.89
CA LEU A 202 -0.21 -26.34 -37.21
C LEU A 202 -1.41 -26.12 -36.28
N ALA A 203 -2.26 -27.12 -36.10
CA ALA A 203 -3.40 -27.01 -35.17
C ALA A 203 -2.94 -26.74 -33.71
N THR A 204 -1.79 -27.29 -33.31
CA THR A 204 -1.22 -27.04 -31.99
C THR A 204 -0.62 -25.63 -31.87
N LEU A 205 -0.05 -25.07 -32.94
CA LEU A 205 0.42 -23.68 -32.98
C LEU A 205 -0.74 -22.69 -32.90
N ASP A 206 -1.88 -22.96 -33.56
CA ASP A 206 -3.07 -22.12 -33.43
C ASP A 206 -3.51 -22.00 -31.96
N MET A 207 -3.43 -23.10 -31.21
CA MET A 207 -3.70 -23.08 -29.76
C MET A 207 -2.64 -22.29 -28.97
N ALA A 208 -1.38 -22.27 -29.41
CA ALA A 208 -0.34 -21.48 -28.76
C ALA A 208 -0.59 -19.98 -29.00
N ILE A 209 -0.88 -19.58 -30.23
CA ILE A 209 -1.19 -18.20 -30.62
C ILE A 209 -2.40 -17.67 -29.82
N ALA A 210 -3.47 -18.46 -29.70
CA ALA A 210 -4.64 -18.09 -28.90
C ALA A 210 -4.29 -17.79 -27.43
N ARG A 211 -3.31 -18.51 -26.84
CA ARG A 211 -2.85 -18.21 -25.47
C ARG A 211 -2.08 -16.90 -25.37
N LEU A 212 -1.33 -16.53 -26.41
CA LEU A 212 -0.72 -15.20 -26.48
C LEU A 212 -1.77 -14.11 -26.63
N ASP A 213 -2.85 -14.36 -27.38
CA ASP A 213 -3.98 -13.43 -27.47
C ASP A 213 -4.65 -13.22 -26.10
N ASP A 214 -4.91 -14.32 -25.37
CA ASP A 214 -5.43 -14.24 -23.99
C ASP A 214 -4.45 -13.49 -23.05
N ALA A 215 -3.14 -13.70 -23.22
CA ALA A 215 -2.11 -13.01 -22.43
C ALA A 215 -2.10 -11.50 -22.72
N VAL A 216 -2.32 -11.09 -23.98
CA VAL A 216 -2.46 -9.67 -24.37
C VAL A 216 -3.65 -9.03 -23.65
N VAL A 217 -4.78 -9.73 -23.52
CA VAL A 217 -5.96 -9.20 -22.80
C VAL A 217 -5.61 -8.90 -21.33
N ILE A 218 -4.81 -9.75 -20.67
CA ILE A 218 -4.36 -9.49 -19.30
C ILE A 218 -3.33 -8.35 -19.27
N ARG A 219 -2.38 -8.34 -20.21
CA ARG A 219 -1.39 -7.26 -20.37
C ARG A 219 -2.07 -5.90 -20.44
N ASP A 220 -3.11 -5.75 -21.26
CA ASP A 220 -3.81 -4.48 -21.47
C ASP A 220 -4.48 -3.97 -20.19
N ARG A 221 -4.93 -4.89 -19.31
CA ARG A 221 -5.44 -4.52 -17.99
C ARG A 221 -4.33 -4.03 -17.08
N LEU A 222 -3.20 -4.74 -17.05
CA LEU A 222 -2.02 -4.39 -16.25
C LEU A 222 -1.39 -3.06 -16.68
N ALA A 223 -1.46 -2.72 -17.96
CA ALA A 223 -0.93 -1.48 -18.54
C ALA A 223 -1.50 -0.20 -17.89
N ASN A 224 -2.65 -0.30 -17.23
CA ASN A 224 -3.25 0.84 -16.52
C ASN A 224 -2.52 1.20 -15.22
N THR A 225 -1.73 0.27 -14.66
CA THR A 225 -1.11 0.42 -13.34
C THR A 225 0.38 0.11 -13.32
N THR A 226 0.89 -0.58 -14.34
CA THR A 226 2.25 -1.11 -14.37
C THR A 226 2.87 -0.89 -15.74
N ASP A 227 4.18 -0.63 -15.78
CA ASP A 227 4.94 -0.68 -17.03
C ASP A 227 4.98 -2.12 -17.55
N VAL A 228 4.47 -2.32 -18.76
CA VAL A 228 4.37 -3.60 -19.45
C VAL A 228 5.31 -3.72 -20.65
N SER A 229 6.22 -2.77 -20.84
CA SER A 229 7.11 -2.73 -22.01
C SER A 229 7.97 -3.98 -22.18
N THR A 230 8.45 -4.58 -21.09
CA THR A 230 9.18 -5.87 -21.11
C THR A 230 8.27 -7.01 -21.57
N LEU A 231 7.03 -7.06 -21.07
CA LEU A 231 6.03 -8.07 -21.44
C LEU A 231 5.63 -7.93 -22.91
N ASP A 232 5.46 -6.70 -23.39
CA ASP A 232 5.13 -6.40 -24.79
C ASP A 232 6.19 -6.94 -25.75
N GLN A 233 7.46 -6.62 -25.47
CA GLN A 233 8.57 -7.12 -26.28
C GLN A 233 8.66 -8.64 -26.26
N TRP A 234 8.36 -9.26 -25.12
CA TRP A 234 8.36 -10.71 -24.99
C TRP A 234 7.23 -11.36 -25.81
N ILE A 235 6.00 -10.85 -25.68
CA ILE A 235 4.83 -11.37 -26.42
C ILE A 235 5.06 -11.21 -27.92
N GLU A 236 5.54 -10.05 -28.36
CA GLU A 236 5.77 -9.76 -29.78
C GLU A 236 6.81 -10.72 -30.40
N ARG A 237 7.93 -10.96 -29.71
CA ARG A 237 8.97 -11.89 -30.18
C ARG A 237 8.45 -13.33 -30.28
N ASN A 238 7.66 -13.77 -29.30
CA ASN A 238 7.07 -15.10 -29.31
C ASN A 238 6.01 -15.24 -30.41
N ARG A 239 5.15 -14.23 -30.59
CA ARG A 239 4.17 -14.21 -31.67
C ARG A 239 4.84 -14.31 -33.04
N ARG A 240 5.89 -13.51 -33.27
CA ARG A 240 6.66 -13.57 -34.51
C ARG A 240 7.29 -14.94 -34.73
N TYR A 241 7.79 -15.59 -33.69
CA TYR A 241 8.32 -16.95 -33.80
C TYR A 241 7.21 -17.97 -34.16
N ASP A 242 6.04 -17.89 -33.53
CA ASP A 242 4.91 -18.78 -33.82
C ASP A 242 4.41 -18.62 -35.26
N GLU A 243 4.35 -17.39 -35.77
CA GLU A 243 3.96 -17.08 -37.15
C GLU A 243 4.93 -17.67 -38.18
N VAL A 244 6.25 -17.49 -37.99
CA VAL A 244 7.23 -18.07 -38.92
C VAL A 244 7.30 -19.59 -38.80
N LEU A 245 7.07 -20.15 -37.61
CA LEU A 245 7.01 -21.60 -37.42
C LEU A 245 5.78 -22.19 -38.11
N THR A 246 4.65 -21.49 -38.06
CA THR A 246 3.43 -21.82 -38.81
C THR A 246 3.71 -21.79 -40.32
N ALA A 247 4.40 -20.75 -40.81
CA ALA A 247 4.79 -20.66 -42.21
C ALA A 247 5.72 -21.81 -42.64
N LEU A 248 6.70 -22.18 -41.79
CA LEU A 248 7.60 -23.32 -42.04
C LEU A 248 6.85 -24.65 -42.12
N TYR A 249 5.94 -24.92 -41.18
CA TYR A 249 5.14 -26.15 -41.20
C TYR A 249 4.12 -26.17 -42.33
N GLY A 250 3.56 -25.03 -42.71
CA GLY A 250 2.75 -24.88 -43.92
C GLY A 250 3.55 -25.26 -45.16
N ALA A 251 4.73 -24.68 -45.34
CA ALA A 251 5.60 -24.98 -46.49
C ALA A 251 6.04 -26.46 -46.54
N LEU A 252 6.36 -27.06 -45.38
CA LEU A 252 6.71 -28.49 -45.29
C LEU A 252 5.52 -29.40 -45.57
N ARG A 253 4.32 -29.04 -45.11
CA ARG A 253 3.09 -29.77 -45.43
C ARG A 253 2.83 -29.74 -46.93
N ASP A 254 2.87 -28.55 -47.53
CA ASP A 254 2.53 -28.33 -48.93
C ASP A 254 3.57 -28.97 -49.88
N SER A 255 4.83 -29.10 -49.44
CA SER A 255 5.89 -29.79 -50.20
C SER A 255 5.96 -31.31 -49.94
N GLY A 256 5.13 -31.85 -49.05
CA GLY A 256 5.25 -33.26 -48.61
C GLY A 256 6.58 -33.56 -47.89
N GLY A 257 7.16 -32.56 -47.22
CA GLY A 257 8.44 -32.65 -46.50
C GLY A 257 9.68 -32.49 -47.39
N VAL A 258 9.51 -32.24 -48.69
CA VAL A 258 10.62 -32.03 -49.62
C VAL A 258 11.24 -30.65 -49.44
N LEU A 259 12.57 -30.57 -49.46
CA LEU A 259 13.32 -29.31 -49.35
C LEU A 259 13.22 -28.50 -50.66
N THR A 260 12.23 -27.61 -50.72
CA THR A 260 12.08 -26.62 -51.79
C THR A 260 12.73 -25.29 -51.43
N ASP A 261 12.80 -24.35 -52.38
CA ASP A 261 13.27 -23.00 -52.10
C ASP A 261 12.37 -22.28 -51.08
N ALA A 262 11.05 -22.53 -51.10
CA ALA A 262 10.10 -22.03 -50.11
C ALA A 262 10.38 -22.57 -48.71
N VAL A 263 10.64 -23.87 -48.58
CA VAL A 263 11.03 -24.48 -47.28
C VAL A 263 12.37 -23.91 -46.79
N ARG A 264 13.34 -23.69 -47.69
CA ARG A 264 14.63 -23.10 -47.32
C ARG A 264 14.47 -21.66 -46.81
N ALA A 265 13.66 -20.85 -47.48
CA ALA A 265 13.35 -19.49 -47.06
C ALA A 265 12.64 -19.48 -45.69
N ALA A 266 11.57 -20.26 -45.53
CA ALA A 266 10.83 -20.33 -44.27
C ALA A 266 11.70 -20.83 -43.10
N ARG A 267 12.63 -21.74 -43.36
CA ARG A 267 13.59 -22.21 -42.35
C ARG A 267 14.60 -21.14 -41.96
N GLN A 268 15.03 -20.30 -42.90
CA GLN A 268 15.89 -19.16 -42.58
C GLN A 268 15.14 -18.14 -41.72
N ASP A 269 13.88 -17.87 -42.03
CA ASP A 269 13.03 -16.96 -41.25
C ASP A 269 12.77 -17.48 -39.84
N GLU A 270 12.47 -18.79 -39.69
CA GLU A 270 12.36 -19.45 -38.39
C GLU A 270 13.65 -19.33 -37.58
N SER A 271 14.80 -19.63 -38.19
CA SER A 271 16.10 -19.50 -37.52
C SER A 271 16.37 -18.07 -37.05
N ASN A 272 15.99 -17.06 -37.85
CA ASN A 272 16.17 -15.65 -37.51
C ASN A 272 15.26 -15.25 -36.34
N ALA A 273 13.98 -15.64 -36.38
CA ALA A 273 13.04 -15.34 -35.30
C ALA A 273 13.42 -16.05 -33.99
N ARG A 274 13.85 -17.32 -34.08
CA ARG A 274 14.32 -18.09 -32.94
C ARG A 274 15.53 -17.46 -32.27
N ALA A 275 16.45 -16.90 -33.06
CA ALA A 275 17.61 -16.20 -32.52
C ALA A 275 17.25 -14.90 -31.77
N ALA A 276 16.06 -14.34 -32.02
CA ALA A 276 15.55 -13.16 -31.31
C ALA A 276 14.81 -13.50 -30.01
N LEU A 277 14.47 -14.77 -29.78
CA LEU A 277 13.83 -15.21 -28.54
C LEU A 277 14.78 -15.05 -27.34
N PRO A 278 14.26 -14.78 -26.13
CA PRO A 278 15.05 -14.86 -24.91
C PRO A 278 15.71 -16.24 -24.78
N PRO A 279 16.99 -16.31 -24.37
CA PRO A 279 17.74 -17.57 -24.31
C PRO A 279 17.26 -18.54 -23.22
N ASP A 280 16.44 -18.08 -22.27
CA ASP A 280 15.91 -18.87 -21.16
C ASP A 280 14.60 -18.29 -20.59
N THR A 281 13.99 -19.02 -19.65
CA THR A 281 12.82 -18.59 -18.87
C THR A 281 13.09 -17.41 -17.93
N ARG A 282 14.32 -16.87 -17.85
CA ARG A 282 14.59 -15.68 -17.02
C ARG A 282 13.83 -14.46 -17.54
N GLY A 283 13.46 -14.44 -18.83
CA GLY A 283 12.52 -13.45 -19.36
C GLY A 283 11.20 -13.41 -18.59
N LEU A 284 10.66 -14.56 -18.20
CA LEU A 284 9.44 -14.65 -17.38
C LEU A 284 9.68 -14.12 -15.96
N VAL A 285 10.85 -14.38 -15.37
CA VAL A 285 11.20 -13.86 -14.03
C VAL A 285 11.25 -12.34 -14.03
N VAL A 286 11.82 -11.72 -15.07
CA VAL A 286 11.86 -10.25 -15.20
C VAL A 286 10.44 -9.68 -15.35
N ILE A 287 9.60 -10.30 -16.20
CA ILE A 287 8.19 -9.92 -16.36
C ILE A 287 7.44 -9.97 -15.02
N ILE A 288 7.60 -11.05 -14.26
CA ILE A 288 6.97 -11.21 -12.94
C ILE A 288 7.47 -10.13 -11.97
N ALA A 289 8.77 -9.82 -11.98
CA ALA A 289 9.36 -8.78 -11.15
C ALA A 289 8.81 -7.37 -11.49
N ASP A 290 8.64 -7.06 -12.78
CA ASP A 290 8.10 -5.79 -13.24
C ASP A 290 6.61 -5.64 -12.88
N ILE A 291 5.82 -6.71 -13.03
CA ILE A 291 4.41 -6.77 -12.57
C ILE A 291 4.32 -6.56 -11.06
N GLY A 292 5.19 -7.23 -10.29
CA GLY A 292 5.29 -7.06 -8.85
C GLY A 292 5.60 -5.62 -8.46
N ARG A 293 6.54 -4.97 -9.19
CA ARG A 293 6.98 -3.59 -8.91
C ARG A 293 5.92 -2.53 -9.19
N GLY A 294 5.14 -2.69 -10.28
CA GLY A 294 4.22 -1.64 -10.75
C GLY A 294 2.96 -1.46 -9.91
N GLY A 295 2.34 -2.55 -9.42
CA GLY A 295 1.05 -2.46 -8.71
C GLY A 295 1.00 -3.19 -7.36
N LEU A 296 1.54 -4.41 -7.30
CA LEU A 296 1.42 -5.27 -6.11
C LEU A 296 2.22 -4.71 -4.94
N ASN A 297 3.45 -4.25 -5.20
CA ASN A 297 4.30 -3.64 -4.19
C ASN A 297 3.68 -2.36 -3.61
N GLN A 298 2.98 -1.55 -4.41
CA GLN A 298 2.33 -0.34 -3.92
C GLN A 298 1.20 -0.65 -2.94
N ALA A 299 0.41 -1.68 -3.22
CA ALA A 299 -0.64 -2.14 -2.31
C ALA A 299 -0.06 -2.67 -0.98
N VAL A 300 1.02 -3.47 -1.04
CA VAL A 300 1.72 -3.94 0.16
C VAL A 300 2.32 -2.79 0.96
N ILE A 301 2.97 -1.84 0.29
CA ILE A 301 3.53 -0.64 0.93
C ILE A 301 2.43 0.16 1.64
N ALA A 302 1.26 0.33 1.02
CA ALA A 302 0.15 1.05 1.64
C ALA A 302 -0.34 0.33 2.92
N ILE A 303 -0.43 -1.00 2.90
CA ILE A 303 -0.80 -1.82 4.07
C ILE A 303 0.27 -1.69 5.17
N ASP A 304 1.56 -1.77 4.81
CA ASP A 304 2.67 -1.63 5.75
C ASP A 304 2.75 -0.22 6.37
N GLN A 305 2.47 0.83 5.60
CA GLN A 305 2.41 2.20 6.10
C GLN A 305 1.23 2.39 7.05
N ALA A 306 0.06 1.86 6.72
CA ALA A 306 -1.12 1.87 7.59
C ALA A 306 -0.82 1.17 8.93
N ARG A 307 -0.20 -0.02 8.87
CA ARG A 307 0.29 -0.77 10.03
C ARG A 307 1.20 0.09 10.90
N ALA A 308 2.26 0.64 10.31
CA ALA A 308 3.25 1.44 11.05
C ALA A 308 2.62 2.68 11.71
N ARG A 309 1.74 3.39 11.00
CA ARG A 309 1.02 4.56 11.55
C ARG A 309 0.13 4.17 12.73
N LEU A 310 -0.56 3.04 12.63
CA LEU A 310 -1.42 2.54 13.71
C LEU A 310 -0.60 2.14 14.95
N THR A 311 0.52 1.44 14.77
CA THR A 311 1.45 1.12 15.86
C THR A 311 1.98 2.38 16.56
N LEU A 312 2.43 3.36 15.80
CA LEU A 312 2.93 4.63 16.35
C LEU A 312 1.85 5.38 17.13
N ALA A 313 0.61 5.39 16.63
CA ALA A 313 -0.51 6.02 17.31
C ALA A 313 -0.85 5.33 18.64
N ILE A 314 -0.84 3.99 18.68
CA ILE A 314 -1.05 3.21 19.91
C ILE A 314 0.07 3.47 20.95
N GLN A 315 1.32 3.57 20.50
CA GLN A 315 2.45 3.90 21.37
C GLN A 315 2.31 5.30 21.96
N ALA A 316 1.90 6.29 21.17
CA ALA A 316 1.67 7.65 21.64
C ALA A 316 0.51 7.72 22.67
N LEU A 317 -0.52 6.88 22.53
CA LEU A 317 -1.62 6.78 23.50
C LEU A 317 -1.24 6.10 24.82
N SER A 318 -0.14 5.36 24.82
CA SER A 318 0.37 4.63 26.00
C SER A 318 1.53 5.35 26.69
N ALA A 319 1.97 6.50 26.15
CA ALA A 319 3.03 7.30 26.74
C ALA A 319 2.50 8.00 28.02
N PRO A 320 3.29 7.99 29.13
CA PRO A 320 2.89 8.57 30.41
C PRO A 320 2.80 10.09 30.39
#